data_AF-A0A951ES78-F1
#
_entry.id   AF-A0A951ES78-F1
#
_cell.length_a   1.000
_cell.length_b   1.000
_cell.length_c   1.000
_cell.angle_alpha   90.00
_cell.angle_beta   90.00
_cell.angle_gamma   90.00
#
_symmetry.space_group_name_H-M   'P 1'
#
loop_
_entity.id
_entity.type
_entity.pdbx_description
1 polymer ?
#
loop_
_entity_poly.entity_id
_entity_poly.type
_entity_poly.pdbx_seq_one_letter_code
_entity_poly.pdbx_strand_id
1 'polypeptide(L)'
;MADNRGIEQQHLPDLSDPRQRHEQRDVNVWAIGKVGIGLVLTTIASILIVLGVFRFLEVQYKSQPAERPQLIQDARQLPPEPRLVPNEPENLQQMRAAEDQILNGYSWADQQHTQVKIPISQAIDKLLQKGLPSRTEPPAAASTATVPTASGLGPIMQQPGGPLLSALAAGGATK
;
A
#
# COMPACT_ATOMS: atom_id res chain seq x y z
N MET A 1 73.21 -37.05 -44.90
CA MET A 1 73.07 -35.85 -44.06
C MET A 1 71.66 -35.82 -43.49
N ALA A 2 71.50 -36.10 -42.20
CA ALA A 2 70.24 -35.91 -41.48
C ALA A 2 70.43 -34.72 -40.53
N ASP A 3 69.60 -33.70 -40.71
CA ASP A 3 69.50 -32.52 -39.85
C ASP A 3 68.73 -32.95 -38.60
N ASN A 4 69.38 -32.92 -37.43
CA ASN A 4 68.73 -33.14 -36.15
C ASN A 4 69.18 -32.02 -35.20
N ARG A 5 68.66 -30.82 -35.45
CA ARG A 5 68.82 -29.68 -34.53
C ARG A 5 68.09 -30.03 -33.26
N GLY A 6 68.84 -30.07 -32.17
CA GLY A 6 68.32 -30.27 -30.84
C GLY A 6 67.15 -29.32 -30.60
N ILE A 7 66.02 -29.89 -30.24
CA ILE A 7 64.95 -29.19 -29.55
C ILE A 7 65.62 -28.62 -28.30
N GLU A 8 65.89 -27.31 -28.30
CA GLU A 8 66.22 -26.58 -27.08
C GLU A 8 65.14 -26.95 -26.06
N GLN A 9 65.54 -27.66 -25.02
CA GLN A 9 64.73 -27.84 -23.83
C GLN A 9 64.56 -26.45 -23.23
N GLN A 10 63.51 -25.74 -23.65
CA GLN A 10 63.04 -24.56 -22.95
C GLN A 10 62.71 -25.02 -21.53
N HIS A 11 63.59 -24.66 -20.59
CA HIS A 11 63.43 -24.93 -19.18
C HIS A 11 62.14 -24.24 -18.72
N LEU A 12 61.04 -25.02 -18.67
CA LEU A 12 59.77 -24.58 -18.13
C LEU A 12 60.02 -24.14 -16.68
N PRO A 13 59.63 -22.92 -16.28
CA PRO A 13 59.78 -22.48 -14.90
C PRO A 13 59.08 -23.48 -13.98
N ASP A 14 59.82 -23.99 -12.99
CA ASP A 14 59.32 -24.97 -12.03
C ASP A 14 58.32 -24.32 -11.07
N LEU A 15 57.03 -24.43 -11.40
CA LEU A 15 55.92 -23.91 -10.60
C LEU A 15 55.63 -24.75 -9.34
N SER A 16 56.44 -25.78 -9.05
CA SER A 16 56.23 -26.69 -7.91
C SER A 16 56.96 -26.27 -6.63
N ASP A 17 57.79 -25.22 -6.65
CA ASP A 17 58.42 -24.66 -5.45
C ASP A 17 57.40 -23.83 -4.63
N PRO A 18 56.98 -24.27 -3.43
CA PRO A 18 56.04 -23.52 -2.60
C PRO A 18 56.57 -22.15 -2.16
N ARG A 19 57.87 -21.86 -2.30
CA ARG A 19 58.49 -20.57 -1.97
C ARG A 19 58.36 -19.53 -3.09
N GLN A 20 58.16 -19.95 -4.34
CA GLN A 20 57.93 -19.05 -5.47
C GLN A 20 56.46 -18.61 -5.61
N ARG A 21 55.54 -19.21 -4.85
CA ARG A 21 54.11 -18.92 -4.94
C ARG A 21 53.69 -17.59 -4.31
N HIS A 22 54.59 -16.94 -3.57
CA HIS A 22 54.30 -15.69 -2.85
C HIS A 22 55.37 -14.62 -3.11
N GLU A 23 55.06 -13.72 -4.05
CA GLU A 23 55.85 -12.51 -4.31
C GLU A 23 55.58 -11.47 -3.22
N GLN A 24 56.32 -11.56 -2.12
CA GLN A 24 56.20 -10.63 -0.99
C GLN A 24 56.61 -9.19 -1.33
N ARG A 25 57.18 -8.95 -2.51
CA ARG A 25 57.62 -7.62 -2.96
C ARG A 25 56.50 -6.75 -3.51
N ASP A 26 55.40 -7.33 -3.99
CA ASP A 26 54.35 -6.57 -4.67
C ASP A 26 53.36 -5.91 -3.71
N VAL A 27 53.30 -6.36 -2.45
CA VAL A 27 52.38 -5.81 -1.46
C VAL A 27 53.11 -4.91 -0.48
N ASN A 28 52.95 -3.59 -0.67
CA ASN A 28 53.51 -2.59 0.23
C ASN A 28 52.70 -2.54 1.54
N VAL A 29 53.12 -3.31 2.54
CA VAL A 29 52.48 -3.41 3.86
C VAL A 29 52.29 -2.03 4.52
N TRP A 30 53.22 -1.11 4.30
CA TRP A 30 53.14 0.25 4.84
C TRP A 30 52.07 1.10 4.14
N ALA A 31 51.90 0.91 2.82
CA ALA A 31 50.80 1.53 2.07
C ALA A 31 49.44 1.00 2.55
N ILE A 32 49.30 -0.32 2.75
CA ILE A 32 48.08 -0.92 3.31
C ILE A 32 47.80 -0.36 4.71
N GLY A 33 48.82 -0.26 5.56
CA GLY A 33 48.67 0.30 6.92
C GLY A 33 48.14 1.73 6.90
N LYS A 34 48.67 2.59 6.02
CA LYS A 34 48.19 3.96 5.85
C LYS A 34 46.76 4.05 5.35
N VAL A 35 46.39 3.19 4.39
CA VAL A 35 45.00 3.13 3.89
C VAL A 35 44.06 2.69 5.00
N GLY A 36 44.43 1.67 5.79
CA GLY A 36 43.65 1.23 6.95
C GLY A 36 43.45 2.33 7.99
N ILE A 37 44.54 3.03 8.36
CA ILE A 37 44.48 4.18 9.28
C ILE A 37 43.62 5.30 8.70
N GLY A 38 43.80 5.62 7.42
CA GLY A 38 43.00 6.63 6.72
C GLY A 38 41.50 6.28 6.70
N LEU A 39 41.16 5.01 6.52
CA LEU A 39 39.77 4.54 6.56
C LEU A 39 39.16 4.74 7.95
N VAL A 40 39.87 4.30 9.01
CA VAL A 40 39.41 4.45 10.40
C VAL A 40 39.23 5.92 10.76
N LEU A 41 40.21 6.77 10.42
CA LEU A 41 40.11 8.21 10.67
C LEU A 41 38.94 8.84 9.91
N THR A 42 38.70 8.42 8.67
CA THR A 42 37.57 8.90 7.87
C THR A 42 36.22 8.49 8.48
N THR A 43 36.10 7.25 8.94
CA THR A 43 34.90 6.76 9.64
C THR A 43 34.66 7.53 10.93
N ILE A 44 35.69 7.72 11.76
CA ILE A 44 35.59 8.49 13.00
C ILE A 44 35.20 9.94 12.69
N ALA A 45 35.84 10.58 11.71
CA ALA A 45 35.50 11.93 11.28
C ALA A 45 34.04 12.05 10.83
N SER A 46 33.54 11.08 10.04
CA SER A 46 32.13 11.02 9.63
C SER A 46 31.19 10.95 10.83
N ILE A 47 31.47 10.07 11.80
CA ILE A 47 30.66 9.96 13.03
C ILE A 47 30.69 11.28 13.81
N LEU A 48 31.86 11.90 13.98
CA LEU A 48 31.99 13.18 14.68
C LEU A 48 31.25 14.31 13.97
N ILE A 49 31.28 14.36 12.64
CA ILE A 49 30.52 15.33 11.84
C ILE A 49 29.02 15.13 12.07
N VAL A 50 28.53 13.88 11.96
CA VAL A 50 27.10 13.58 12.18
C VAL A 50 26.67 13.96 13.60
N LEU A 51 27.44 13.58 14.62
CA LEU A 51 27.16 13.94 16.01
C LEU A 51 27.22 15.45 16.23
N GLY A 52 28.18 16.14 15.61
CA GLY A 52 28.33 17.59 15.67
C GLY A 52 27.14 18.31 15.04
N VAL A 53 26.68 17.84 13.87
CA VAL A 53 25.48 18.35 13.20
C VAL A 53 24.26 18.12 14.08
N PHE A 54 24.05 16.91 14.63
CA PHE A 54 22.92 16.66 15.53
C PHE A 54 22.94 17.54 16.76
N ARG A 55 24.11 17.74 17.39
CA ARG A 55 24.25 18.65 18.55
C ARG A 55 23.97 20.11 18.17
N PHE A 56 24.48 20.56 17.03
CA PHE A 56 24.23 21.90 16.51
C PHE A 56 22.74 22.13 16.23
N LEU A 57 22.09 21.18 15.54
CA LEU A 57 20.65 21.21 15.29
C LEU A 57 19.87 21.22 16.61
N GLU A 58 20.23 20.37 17.57
CA GLU A 58 19.55 20.29 18.88
C GLU A 58 19.58 21.64 19.63
N VAL A 59 20.72 22.34 19.62
CA VAL A 59 20.84 23.68 20.21
C VAL A 59 19.93 24.69 19.48
N GLN A 60 19.88 24.63 18.15
CA GLN A 60 19.02 25.50 17.35
C GLN A 60 17.53 25.20 17.57
N TYR A 61 17.14 23.93 17.66
CA TYR A 61 15.77 23.50 17.94
C TYR A 61 15.31 23.90 19.34
N LYS A 62 16.19 23.83 20.36
CA LYS A 62 15.87 24.29 21.71
C LYS A 62 15.76 25.81 21.83
N SER A 63 16.50 26.54 20.97
CA SER A 63 16.53 28.01 20.97
C SER A 63 15.40 28.63 20.13
N GLN A 64 14.70 27.84 19.32
CA GLN A 64 13.50 28.28 18.61
C GLN A 64 12.25 28.02 19.47
N PRO A 65 11.49 29.05 19.88
CA PRO A 65 10.20 28.86 20.54
C PRO A 65 9.20 28.25 19.54
N ALA A 66 9.06 26.93 19.58
CA ALA A 66 7.91 26.13 19.14
C ALA A 66 7.14 26.54 17.87
N GLU A 67 7.76 27.09 16.83
CA GLU A 67 7.21 26.97 15.47
C GLU A 67 7.61 25.60 14.91
N ARG A 68 7.00 24.55 15.48
CA ARG A 68 7.09 23.20 14.92
C ARG A 68 6.63 23.29 13.46
N PRO A 69 7.38 22.76 12.49
CA PRO A 69 6.89 22.66 11.12
C PRO A 69 5.52 22.01 11.18
N GLN A 70 4.56 22.63 10.51
CA GLN A 70 3.16 22.23 10.56
C GLN A 70 2.93 20.76 10.19
N LEU A 71 3.93 20.01 9.68
CA LEU A 71 3.86 18.55 9.55
C LEU A 71 3.48 17.79 10.85
N ILE A 72 3.91 18.22 12.04
CA ILE A 72 3.48 17.58 13.31
C ILE A 72 2.17 18.22 13.82
N GLN A 73 1.83 19.43 13.39
CA GLN A 73 0.51 20.01 13.65
C GLN A 73 -0.57 19.41 12.74
N ASP A 74 -0.22 18.97 11.54
CA ASP A 74 -1.05 18.18 10.63
C ASP A 74 -1.14 16.73 11.05
N ALA A 75 -0.19 16.20 11.84
CA ALA A 75 -0.42 14.95 12.58
C ALA A 75 -1.54 15.10 13.65
N ARG A 76 -1.95 16.34 13.96
CA ARG A 76 -3.11 16.66 14.79
C ARG A 76 -4.37 16.91 13.94
N GLN A 77 -4.22 17.11 12.63
CA GLN A 77 -5.33 16.95 11.69
C GLN A 77 -5.51 15.45 11.48
N LEU A 78 -6.47 14.88 12.21
CA LEU A 78 -6.87 13.50 11.96
C LEU A 78 -7.16 13.39 10.46
N PRO A 79 -6.63 12.37 9.77
CA PRO A 79 -6.87 12.20 8.35
C PRO A 79 -8.37 12.31 8.07
N PRO A 80 -8.74 12.92 6.93
CA PRO A 80 -10.14 12.97 6.52
C PRO A 80 -10.70 11.55 6.52
N GLU A 81 -11.98 11.41 6.84
CA GLU A 81 -12.61 10.09 6.91
C GLU A 81 -12.45 9.33 5.59
N PRO A 82 -12.22 8.00 5.61
CA PRO A 82 -12.36 7.10 6.76
C PRO A 82 -11.10 6.95 7.62
N ARG A 83 -11.27 7.05 8.94
CA ARG A 83 -10.20 6.86 9.92
C ARG A 83 -10.04 5.38 10.25
N LEU A 84 -8.83 5.00 10.65
CA LEU A 84 -8.58 3.69 11.25
C LEU A 84 -9.34 3.60 12.58
N VAL A 85 -10.27 2.65 12.68
CA VAL A 85 -10.94 2.30 13.92
C VAL A 85 -9.90 1.61 14.82
N PRO A 86 -9.51 2.20 15.97
CA PRO A 86 -8.40 1.68 16.76
C PRO A 86 -8.65 0.28 17.35
N ASN A 87 -9.92 -0.02 17.67
CA ASN A 87 -10.34 -1.22 18.41
C ASN A 87 -11.50 -1.94 17.71
N GLU A 88 -11.34 -2.26 16.42
CA GLU A 88 -12.32 -3.00 15.62
C GLU A 88 -12.93 -4.25 16.32
N PRO A 89 -12.16 -5.16 16.96
CA PRO A 89 -12.76 -6.36 17.55
C PRO A 89 -13.70 -6.07 18.71
N GLU A 90 -13.41 -5.06 19.53
CA GLU A 90 -14.30 -4.64 20.63
C GLU A 90 -15.56 -3.98 20.07
N ASN A 91 -15.43 -3.17 19.02
CA ASN A 91 -16.56 -2.50 18.39
C ASN A 91 -17.55 -3.52 17.78
N LEU A 92 -17.03 -4.55 17.10
CA LEU A 92 -17.84 -5.65 16.57
C LEU A 92 -18.54 -6.46 17.66
N GLN A 93 -17.88 -6.67 18.81
CA GLN A 93 -18.51 -7.35 19.96
C GLN A 93 -19.66 -6.53 20.53
N GLN A 94 -19.47 -5.21 20.69
CA GLN A 94 -20.52 -4.30 21.17
C GLN A 94 -21.70 -4.24 20.20
N MET A 95 -21.44 -4.17 18.90
CA MET A 95 -22.48 -4.19 17.86
C MET A 95 -23.28 -5.49 17.92
N ARG A 96 -22.60 -6.65 17.98
CA ARG A 96 -23.26 -7.95 18.09
C ARG A 96 -24.08 -8.07 19.36
N ALA A 97 -23.58 -7.62 20.50
CA ALA A 97 -24.32 -7.64 21.77
C ALA A 97 -25.58 -6.78 21.71
N ALA A 98 -25.52 -5.61 21.06
CA ALA A 98 -26.68 -4.76 20.85
C ALA A 98 -27.72 -5.42 19.94
N GLU A 99 -27.27 -6.05 18.84
CA GLU A 99 -28.14 -6.83 17.95
C GLU A 99 -28.84 -7.98 18.68
N ASP A 100 -28.09 -8.75 19.48
CA ASP A 100 -28.61 -9.86 20.26
C ASP A 100 -29.67 -9.40 21.26
N GLN A 101 -29.48 -8.25 21.91
CA GLN A 101 -30.47 -7.68 22.82
C GLN A 101 -31.76 -7.29 22.07
N ILE A 102 -31.64 -6.76 20.86
CA ILE A 102 -32.78 -6.35 20.04
C ILE A 102 -33.56 -7.57 19.50
N LEU A 103 -32.88 -8.66 19.18
CA LEU A 103 -33.48 -9.87 18.59
C LEU A 103 -34.12 -10.78 19.64
N ASN A 104 -33.53 -10.87 20.82
CA ASN A 104 -33.95 -11.80 21.87
C ASN A 104 -34.77 -11.12 22.99
N GLY A 105 -34.76 -9.79 23.04
CA GLY A 105 -35.45 -9.01 24.06
C GLY A 105 -36.85 -8.57 23.66
N TYR A 106 -37.64 -8.22 24.68
CA TYR A 106 -38.86 -7.44 24.52
C TYR A 106 -38.51 -5.96 24.63
N SER A 107 -39.03 -5.14 23.71
CA SER A 107 -38.86 -3.70 23.77
C SER A 107 -40.08 -3.01 23.16
N TRP A 108 -40.21 -1.70 23.39
CA TRP A 108 -41.19 -0.91 22.66
C TRP A 108 -40.65 -0.62 21.26
N ALA A 109 -41.49 -0.79 20.24
CA ALA A 109 -41.13 -0.49 18.86
C ALA A 109 -41.36 1.00 18.53
N ASP A 110 -42.22 1.67 19.30
CA ASP A 110 -42.63 3.06 19.12
C ASP A 110 -42.51 3.84 20.44
N GLN A 111 -42.11 5.11 20.34
CA GLN A 111 -41.98 6.03 21.47
C GLN A 111 -43.33 6.32 22.14
N GLN A 112 -44.43 6.23 21.39
CA GLN A 112 -45.77 6.38 21.93
C GLN A 112 -46.26 5.13 22.68
N HIS A 113 -45.43 4.08 22.78
CA HIS A 113 -45.73 2.82 23.48
C HIS A 113 -47.00 2.11 22.96
N THR A 114 -47.29 2.27 21.67
CA THR A 114 -48.49 1.67 21.04
C THR A 114 -48.17 0.29 20.44
N GLN A 115 -46.91 0.01 20.10
CA GLN A 115 -46.47 -1.25 19.49
C GLN A 115 -45.32 -1.87 20.28
N VAL A 116 -45.46 -3.16 20.60
CA VAL A 116 -44.46 -3.96 21.31
C VAL A 116 -43.67 -4.80 20.32
N LYS A 117 -42.34 -4.76 20.45
CA LYS A 117 -41.42 -5.70 19.80
C LYS A 117 -41.31 -6.97 20.64
N ILE A 118 -41.52 -8.10 19.99
CA ILE A 118 -41.36 -9.43 20.59
C ILE A 118 -40.06 -10.08 20.09
N PRO A 119 -39.46 -11.01 20.84
CA PRO A 119 -38.31 -11.77 20.40
C PRO A 119 -38.59 -12.48 19.07
N ILE A 120 -37.58 -12.56 18.21
CA ILE A 120 -37.73 -13.12 16.86
C ILE A 120 -38.24 -14.57 16.88
N SER A 121 -37.80 -15.38 17.86
CA SER A 121 -38.26 -16.76 18.03
C SER A 121 -39.78 -16.83 18.24
N GLN A 122 -40.31 -15.99 19.13
CA GLN A 122 -41.74 -15.89 19.41
C GLN A 122 -42.53 -15.32 18.23
N ALA A 123 -41.94 -14.40 17.47
CA ALA A 123 -42.55 -13.88 16.25
C ALA A 123 -42.74 -14.99 15.21
N ILE A 124 -41.72 -15.84 15.01
CA ILE A 124 -41.78 -16.97 14.09
C ILE A 124 -42.88 -17.95 14.52
N ASP A 125 -42.93 -18.34 15.79
CA ASP A 125 -43.95 -19.28 16.30
C ASP A 125 -45.38 -18.74 16.09
N LYS A 126 -45.59 -17.46 16.39
CA LYS A 126 -46.91 -16.82 16.20
C LYS A 126 -47.26 -16.67 14.72
N LEU A 127 -46.27 -16.44 13.85
CA LEU A 127 -46.49 -16.35 12.41
C LEU A 127 -46.84 -17.72 11.82
N LEU A 128 -46.17 -18.79 12.24
CA LEU A 128 -46.48 -20.15 11.84
C LEU A 128 -47.90 -20.56 12.26
N GLN A 129 -48.31 -20.20 13.48
CA GLN A 129 -49.68 -20.45 13.95
C GLN A 129 -50.74 -19.71 13.14
N LYS A 130 -50.45 -18.49 12.67
CA LYS A 130 -51.39 -17.68 11.86
C LYS A 130 -51.41 -18.10 10.39
N GLY A 131 -50.40 -18.80 9.92
CA GLY A 131 -50.20 -19.11 8.51
C GLY A 131 -49.65 -17.92 7.72
N LEU A 132 -48.86 -18.20 6.68
CA LEU A 132 -48.35 -17.17 5.76
C LEU A 132 -49.43 -16.83 4.72
N PRO A 133 -49.64 -15.55 4.38
CA PRO A 133 -50.54 -15.19 3.29
C PRO A 133 -49.98 -15.73 1.97
N SER A 134 -50.65 -16.71 1.37
CA SER A 134 -50.31 -17.19 0.02
C SER A 134 -50.72 -16.12 -0.99
N ARG A 135 -49.76 -15.58 -1.75
CA ARG A 135 -50.04 -14.67 -2.86
C ARG A 135 -50.81 -15.43 -3.94
N THR A 136 -52.04 -15.01 -4.24
CA THR A 136 -52.74 -15.43 -5.46
C THR A 136 -51.98 -14.83 -6.65
N GLU A 137 -51.37 -15.65 -7.47
CA GLU A 137 -50.59 -15.26 -8.65
C GLU A 137 -51.52 -14.75 -9.77
N PRO A 138 -51.38 -13.49 -10.24
CA PRO A 138 -51.82 -13.11 -11.58
C PRO A 138 -50.75 -13.56 -12.59
N PRO A 139 -51.13 -14.04 -13.78
CA PRO A 139 -50.19 -14.61 -14.74
C PRO A 139 -49.14 -13.57 -15.18
N ALA A 140 -47.91 -14.08 -15.31
CA ALA A 140 -46.70 -13.38 -15.71
C ALA A 140 -46.92 -12.34 -16.83
N ALA A 141 -46.80 -11.06 -16.48
CA ALA A 141 -46.41 -10.02 -17.42
C ALA A 141 -44.88 -9.86 -17.31
N ALA A 142 -44.21 -10.31 -18.36
CA ALA A 142 -42.78 -10.38 -18.51
C ALA A 142 -42.08 -9.01 -18.41
N SER A 143 -40.92 -9.03 -17.73
CA SER A 143 -39.67 -8.41 -18.18
C SER A 143 -39.65 -6.91 -18.51
N THR A 144 -39.60 -6.07 -17.48
CA THR A 144 -38.93 -4.76 -17.54
C THR A 144 -37.93 -4.59 -16.40
N ALA A 145 -37.18 -5.65 -16.09
CA ALA A 145 -35.96 -5.54 -15.30
C ALA A 145 -34.85 -4.94 -16.19
N THR A 146 -34.76 -3.62 -16.25
CA THR A 146 -33.60 -2.95 -16.81
C THR A 146 -32.43 -3.17 -15.85
N VAL A 147 -31.58 -4.15 -16.15
CA VAL A 147 -30.28 -4.28 -15.49
C VAL A 147 -29.48 -2.99 -15.72
N PRO A 148 -28.96 -2.31 -14.68
CA PRO A 148 -28.11 -1.15 -14.88
C PRO A 148 -26.74 -1.61 -15.40
N THR A 149 -26.48 -1.43 -16.70
CA THR A 149 -25.21 -1.76 -17.38
C THR A 149 -24.10 -0.73 -17.14
N ALA A 150 -24.01 -0.14 -15.95
CA ALA A 150 -22.94 0.81 -15.65
C ALA A 150 -22.49 0.68 -14.18
N SER A 151 -21.73 -0.39 -13.90
CA SER A 151 -20.76 -0.34 -12.81
C SER A 151 -19.63 0.62 -13.21
N GLY A 152 -19.29 1.52 -12.29
CA GLY A 152 -18.51 2.73 -12.55
C GLY A 152 -17.08 2.50 -13.05
N LEU A 153 -16.70 3.28 -14.06
CA LEU A 153 -15.32 3.54 -14.45
C LEU A 153 -15.17 5.03 -14.78
N GLY A 154 -15.14 5.86 -13.73
CA GLY A 154 -14.59 7.23 -13.77
C GLY A 154 -15.30 8.28 -14.66
N PRO A 155 -14.92 9.56 -14.53
CA PRO A 155 -15.45 10.64 -15.35
C PRO A 155 -15.00 10.51 -16.81
N ILE A 156 -15.93 10.78 -17.72
CA ILE A 156 -15.73 10.80 -19.16
C ILE A 156 -14.67 11.87 -19.48
N MET A 157 -13.48 11.48 -19.95
CA MET A 157 -12.51 12.45 -20.46
C MET A 157 -13.04 13.03 -21.78
N GLN A 158 -13.39 14.31 -21.78
CA GLN A 158 -13.71 15.05 -23.00
C GLN A 158 -12.45 15.11 -23.87
N GLN A 159 -12.42 14.37 -24.98
CA GLN A 159 -11.31 14.39 -25.93
C GLN A 159 -11.28 15.76 -26.65
N PRO A 160 -10.24 16.60 -26.50
CA PRO A 160 -10.16 17.87 -27.21
C PRO A 160 -9.65 17.61 -28.63
N GLY A 161 -10.59 17.36 -29.54
CA GLY A 161 -10.32 17.20 -30.96
C GLY A 161 -11.61 17.35 -31.74
N GLY A 162 -11.82 18.51 -32.37
CA GLY A 162 -13.08 18.85 -33.05
C GLY A 162 -13.38 17.95 -34.26
N PRO A 163 -14.66 17.80 -34.65
CA PRO A 163 -15.03 17.01 -35.82
C PRO A 163 -14.74 17.76 -37.12
N LEU A 164 -13.71 17.33 -37.87
CA LEU A 164 -13.48 17.75 -39.25
C LEU A 164 -14.29 16.88 -40.23
N LEU A 165 -15.59 16.68 -39.97
CA LEU A 165 -16.47 15.86 -40.83
C LEU A 165 -17.84 16.50 -41.11
N SER A 166 -17.94 17.83 -41.03
CA SER A 166 -19.13 18.58 -41.47
C SER A 166 -18.77 19.61 -42.55
N ALA A 167 -18.20 19.18 -43.67
CA ALA A 167 -18.05 20.01 -44.87
C ALA A 167 -17.72 19.18 -46.13
N LEU A 168 -18.61 18.29 -46.59
CA LEU A 168 -18.51 17.77 -47.98
C LEU A 168 -19.85 17.34 -48.63
N ALA A 169 -21.00 17.85 -48.22
CA ALA A 169 -22.22 17.56 -48.99
C ALA A 169 -23.29 18.65 -48.84
N ALA A 170 -22.96 19.87 -49.26
CA ALA A 170 -23.95 20.91 -49.52
C ALA A 170 -23.67 21.50 -50.91
N GLY A 171 -24.40 21.01 -51.92
CA GLY A 171 -24.38 21.54 -53.27
C GLY A 171 -24.87 20.53 -54.31
N GLY A 172 -26.16 20.56 -54.66
CA GLY A 172 -26.68 19.79 -55.80
C GLY A 172 -28.19 19.64 -55.91
N ALA A 173 -28.84 20.63 -56.53
CA ALA A 173 -29.91 20.51 -57.54
C ALA A 173 -31.34 20.01 -57.19
N THR A 174 -32.28 20.94 -57.41
CA THR A 174 -33.58 20.82 -58.13
C THR A 174 -34.74 19.99 -57.53
N LYS A 175 -35.83 20.66 -57.16
CA LYS A 175 -37.01 20.88 -58.02
C LYS A 175 -37.90 22.00 -57.46
#